data_AF-A0A0P9N7I0-F1
#
_entry.id   AF-A0A0P9N7I0-F1
#
_cell.length_a   1.000
_cell.length_b   1.000
_cell.length_c   1.000
_cell.angle_alpha   90.00
_cell.angle_beta   90.00
_cell.angle_gamma   90.00
#
_symmetry.space_group_name_H-M   'P 1'
#
loop_
_entity.id
_entity.type
_entity.pdbx_description
1 polymer ?
#
loop_
_entity_poly.entity_id
_entity_poly.type
_entity_poly.pdbx_seq_one_letter_code
_entity_poly.pdbx_strand_id
1 'polypeptide(L)'
;SVVPPYAKNPHRVATVADIEQRARMLFDPLKRPADKALVFKRASIKALTVNRQASTVAAYFTREAQHNQIAPAHRRAIRRIDQQYYALRRAVFSDQRLTRQDKAQLVSVLTFERLKAREQF
;
A
#
# COMPACT_ATOMS: atom_id res chain seq x y z
N SER A 1 10.84 3.50 37.25
CA SER A 1 10.22 2.83 36.08
C SER A 1 9.88 1.40 36.49
N VAL A 2 8.63 0.95 36.34
CA VAL A 2 8.24 -0.42 36.70
C VAL A 2 8.64 -1.34 35.54
N VAL A 3 9.64 -2.18 35.75
CA VAL A 3 10.08 -3.17 34.75
C VAL A 3 8.92 -4.15 34.49
N PRO A 4 8.46 -4.29 33.24
CA PRO A 4 7.34 -5.15 32.94
C PRO A 4 7.70 -6.63 33.19
N PRO A 5 6.73 -7.46 33.62
CA PRO A 5 7.00 -8.79 34.14
C PRO A 5 7.71 -9.73 33.15
N TYR A 6 7.48 -9.56 31.85
CA TYR A 6 8.18 -10.32 30.80
C TYR A 6 9.69 -10.00 30.70
N ALA A 7 10.11 -8.83 31.18
CA ALA A 7 11.52 -8.42 31.19
C ALA A 7 12.26 -8.83 32.47
N LYS A 8 11.55 -9.37 33.47
CA LYS A 8 12.16 -9.86 34.73
C LYS A 8 12.66 -11.30 34.64
N ASN A 9 12.08 -12.12 33.75
CA ASN A 9 12.49 -13.52 33.51
C ASN A 9 12.37 -13.86 32.02
N PRO A 10 13.47 -13.82 31.25
CA PRO A 10 13.47 -13.95 29.79
C PRO A 10 12.93 -15.29 29.26
N HIS A 11 13.01 -16.36 30.07
CA HIS A 11 12.63 -17.72 29.69
C HIS A 11 11.24 -18.13 30.20
N ARG A 12 10.50 -17.23 30.86
CA ARG A 12 9.16 -17.55 31.35
C ARG A 12 8.16 -17.45 30.20
N VAL A 13 7.62 -18.58 29.78
CA VAL A 13 6.51 -18.65 28.83
C VAL A 13 5.24 -18.16 29.53
N ALA A 14 4.50 -17.24 28.91
CA ALA A 14 3.25 -16.72 29.45
C ALA A 14 2.19 -17.83 29.46
N THR A 15 1.57 -18.05 30.62
CA THR A 15 0.44 -18.98 30.75
C THR A 15 -0.87 -18.29 30.36
N VAL A 16 -1.92 -19.08 30.11
CA VAL A 16 -3.26 -18.53 29.78
C VAL A 16 -3.76 -17.58 30.89
N ALA A 17 -3.49 -17.91 32.16
CA ALA A 17 -3.82 -17.05 33.30
C ALA A 17 -3.13 -15.68 33.25
N ASP A 18 -1.86 -15.64 32.81
CA ASP A 18 -1.12 -14.38 32.65
C ASP A 18 -1.74 -13.51 31.54
N ILE A 19 -2.23 -14.14 30.46
CA ILE A 19 -2.91 -13.44 29.35
C ILE A 19 -4.23 -12.86 29.84
N GLU A 20 -5.02 -13.62 30.60
CA GLU A 20 -6.28 -13.15 31.18
C GLU A 20 -6.08 -12.00 32.16
N GLN A 21 -5.09 -12.09 33.05
CA GLN A 21 -4.77 -11.02 33.99
C GLN A 21 -4.36 -9.74 33.25
N ARG A 22 -3.57 -9.87 32.19
CA ARG A 22 -3.15 -8.73 31.36
C ARG A 22 -4.32 -8.13 30.58
N ALA A 23 -5.23 -8.97 30.07
CA ALA A 23 -6.45 -8.51 29.41
C ALA A 23 -7.33 -7.71 30.38
N ARG A 24 -7.54 -8.21 31.61
CA ARG A 24 -8.27 -7.47 32.66
C ARG A 24 -7.63 -6.11 32.94
N MET A 25 -6.32 -6.07 33.17
CA MET A 25 -5.61 -4.80 33.40
C MET A 25 -5.74 -3.78 32.25
N LEU A 26 -5.72 -4.24 31.00
CA LEU A 26 -5.79 -3.35 29.83
C LEU A 26 -7.22 -2.90 29.51
N PHE A 27 -8.20 -3.79 29.66
CA PHE A 27 -9.56 -3.56 29.16
C PHE A 27 -10.58 -3.23 30.26
N ASP A 28 -10.35 -3.57 31.53
CA ASP A 28 -11.28 -3.19 32.62
C ASP A 28 -11.42 -1.67 32.79
N PRO A 29 -10.38 -0.83 32.62
CA PRO A 29 -10.54 0.62 32.60
C PRO A 29 -11.43 1.12 31.44
N LEU A 30 -11.48 0.37 30.33
CA LEU A 30 -12.27 0.71 29.14
C LEU A 30 -13.75 0.28 29.23
N LYS A 31 -14.08 -0.61 30.18
CA LYS A 31 -15.46 -1.04 30.45
C LYS A 31 -16.25 -0.04 31.29
N ARG A 32 -15.59 0.92 31.94
CA ARG A 32 -16.28 2.01 32.63
C ARG A 32 -16.95 2.88 31.58
N PRO A 33 -18.25 3.21 31.70
CA PRO A 33 -18.87 4.19 30.82
C PRO A 33 -18.09 5.49 30.96
N ALA A 34 -17.42 5.91 29.89
CA ALA A 34 -16.69 7.16 29.88
C ALA A 34 -17.72 8.30 29.86
N ASP A 35 -17.90 9.01 30.97
CA ASP A 35 -18.81 10.17 31.08
C ASP A 35 -18.49 11.31 30.09
N LYS A 36 -17.33 11.23 29.42
CA LYS A 36 -16.91 12.18 28.39
C LYS A 36 -16.44 11.39 27.19
N ALA A 37 -17.07 11.62 26.04
CA ALA A 37 -16.62 11.14 24.75
C ALA A 37 -15.10 11.36 24.66
N LEU A 38 -14.33 10.29 24.47
CA LEU A 38 -12.89 10.37 24.27
C LEU A 38 -12.64 11.10 22.95
N VAL A 39 -12.63 12.44 23.00
CA VAL A 39 -12.24 13.30 21.89
C VAL A 39 -10.73 13.17 21.80
N PHE A 40 -10.28 12.13 21.09
CA PHE A 40 -8.90 12.07 20.63
C PHE A 40 -8.70 13.24 19.67
N LYS A 41 -8.14 14.34 20.17
CA LYS A 41 -7.62 15.39 19.31
C LYS A 41 -6.53 14.77 18.48
N ARG A 42 -6.86 14.46 17.22
CA ARG A 42 -5.91 13.98 16.23
C ARG A 42 -4.84 15.06 16.11
N ALA A 43 -3.70 14.85 16.77
CA ALA A 43 -2.57 15.75 16.63
C ALA A 43 -2.28 15.86 15.13
N SER A 44 -2.24 17.08 14.59
CA SER A 44 -1.87 17.27 13.19
C SER A 44 -0.53 16.56 13.01
N ILE A 45 -0.47 15.60 12.09
CA ILE A 45 0.78 14.94 11.74
C ILE A 45 1.67 16.07 11.24
N LYS A 46 2.51 16.65 12.11
CA LYS A 46 3.61 17.49 11.68
C LYS A 46 4.33 16.61 10.69
N ALA A 47 4.47 17.06 9.44
CA ALA A 47 5.24 16.36 8.44
C ALA A 47 6.59 16.10 9.09
N LEU A 48 6.79 14.87 9.57
CA LEU A 48 8.06 14.42 10.09
C LEU A 48 8.99 14.73 8.94
N THR A 49 9.88 15.71 9.14
CA THR A 49 10.87 16.10 8.15
C THR A 49 11.46 14.80 7.66
N VAL A 50 11.13 14.41 6.43
CA VAL A 50 11.49 13.10 5.89
C VAL A 50 12.99 13.15 5.80
N ASN A 51 13.66 12.67 6.84
CA ASN A 51 15.10 12.65 6.87
C ASN A 51 15.49 11.63 5.81
N ARG A 52 15.83 12.15 4.62
CA ARG A 52 16.18 11.36 3.45
C ARG A 52 17.36 10.43 3.74
N GLN A 53 18.18 10.73 4.75
CA GLN A 53 19.34 9.93 5.14
C GLN A 53 19.07 9.00 6.33
N ALA A 54 17.84 8.96 6.86
CA ALA A 54 17.52 8.05 7.96
C ALA A 54 17.64 6.59 7.53
N SER A 55 18.20 5.76 8.41
CA SER A 55 18.32 4.30 8.23
C SER A 55 17.02 3.55 8.49
N THR A 56 15.91 4.27 8.70
CA THR A 56 14.59 3.66 8.92
C THR A 56 14.04 3.04 7.64
N VAL A 57 13.36 1.90 7.75
CA VAL A 57 12.69 1.21 6.64
C VAL A 57 11.73 2.12 5.87
N ALA A 58 10.95 2.96 6.56
CA ALA A 58 10.09 3.95 5.91
C ALA A 58 10.87 4.94 5.03
N ALA A 59 12.05 5.39 5.48
CA ALA A 59 12.90 6.29 4.73
C ALA A 59 13.51 5.60 3.49
N TYR A 60 13.87 4.31 3.59
CA TYR A 60 14.27 3.49 2.44
C TYR A 60 13.17 3.46 1.38
N PHE A 61 11.93 3.15 1.75
CA PHE A 61 10.82 3.14 0.79
C PHE A 61 10.56 4.50 0.15
N THR A 62 10.71 5.60 0.91
CA THR A 62 10.59 6.95 0.31
C THR A 62 11.70 7.26 -0.68
N ARG A 63 12.93 6.78 -0.44
CA ARG A 63 14.06 6.93 -1.37
C ARG A 63 13.87 6.08 -2.62
N GLU A 64 13.47 4.83 -2.47
CA GLU A 64 13.15 3.95 -3.60
C GLU A 64 11.99 4.51 -4.43
N ALA A 65 10.95 5.01 -3.77
CA ALA A 65 9.85 5.68 -4.46
C ALA A 65 10.27 6.98 -5.16
N GLN A 66 11.31 7.66 -4.67
CA GLN A 66 11.93 8.84 -5.29
C GLN A 66 12.82 8.50 -6.49
N HIS A 67 13.64 7.46 -6.35
CA HIS A 67 14.50 6.95 -7.41
C HIS A 67 13.67 6.41 -8.59
N ASN A 68 12.59 5.68 -8.28
CA ASN A 68 11.68 5.12 -9.27
C ASN A 68 10.59 6.12 -9.72
N GLN A 69 10.78 7.44 -9.51
CA GLN A 69 9.82 8.42 -9.97
C GLN A 69 9.85 8.55 -11.48
N ILE A 70 8.84 7.96 -12.12
CA ILE A 70 8.48 8.27 -13.51
C ILE A 70 8.26 9.79 -13.60
N ALA A 71 9.06 10.47 -14.44
CA ALA A 71 8.99 11.91 -14.62
C ALA A 71 7.56 12.34 -15.03
N PRO A 72 7.07 13.53 -14.63
CA PRO A 72 5.71 13.96 -14.94
C PRO A 72 5.35 13.92 -16.43
N ALA A 73 6.31 14.18 -17.32
CA ALA A 73 6.16 14.06 -18.76
C ALA A 73 5.95 12.60 -19.21
N HIS A 74 6.76 11.66 -18.70
CA HIS A 74 6.62 10.22 -18.95
C HIS A 74 5.29 9.68 -18.44
N ARG A 75 4.77 10.17 -17.30
CA ARG A 75 3.42 9.79 -16.81
C ARG A 75 2.31 10.13 -17.81
N ARG A 76 2.39 11.30 -18.46
CA ARG A 76 1.41 11.70 -19.48
C ARG A 76 1.53 10.84 -20.72
N ALA A 77 2.75 10.52 -21.15
CA ALA A 77 2.99 9.62 -22.27
C ALA A 77 2.44 8.21 -22.00
N ILE A 78 2.78 7.60 -20.86
CA ILE A 78 2.27 6.27 -20.45
C ILE A 78 0.74 6.25 -20.39
N ARG A 79 0.12 7.30 -19.84
CA ARG A 79 -1.36 7.40 -19.83
C ARG A 79 -1.95 7.44 -21.24
N ARG A 80 -1.34 8.16 -22.18
CA ARG A 80 -1.80 8.21 -23.58
C ARG A 80 -1.69 6.84 -24.25
N ILE A 81 -0.57 6.13 -24.04
CA ILE A 81 -0.37 4.76 -24.54
C ILE A 81 -1.46 3.83 -24.00
N ASP A 82 -1.72 3.91 -22.69
CA ASP A 82 -2.76 3.10 -22.06
C ASP A 82 -4.16 3.45 -22.60
N GLN A 83 -4.47 4.73 -22.76
CA GLN A 83 -5.74 5.17 -23.35
C GLN A 83 -5.93 4.62 -24.78
N GLN A 84 -4.90 4.72 -25.62
CA GLN A 84 -4.91 4.17 -26.99
C GLN A 84 -5.12 2.66 -26.98
N TYR A 85 -4.40 1.94 -26.12
CA TYR A 85 -4.54 0.48 -25.96
C TYR A 85 -5.98 0.09 -25.58
N TYR A 86 -6.56 0.73 -24.56
CA TYR A 86 -7.92 0.37 -24.12
C TYR A 86 -8.99 0.77 -25.14
N ALA A 87 -8.80 1.87 -25.87
CA ALA A 87 -9.69 2.28 -26.96
C ALA A 87 -9.67 1.25 -28.10
N LEU A 88 -8.48 0.87 -28.57
CA LEU A 88 -8.31 -0.13 -29.65
C LEU A 88 -8.81 -1.50 -29.22
N ARG A 89 -8.48 -1.94 -28.01
CA ARG A 89 -8.99 -3.20 -27.46
C ARG A 89 -10.52 -3.21 -27.48
N ARG A 90 -11.17 -2.12 -27.03
CA ARG A 90 -12.63 -2.04 -27.01
C ARG A 90 -13.22 -2.11 -28.42
N ALA A 91 -12.60 -1.44 -29.41
CA ALA A 91 -13.00 -1.52 -30.81
C ALA A 91 -12.92 -2.95 -31.37
N VAL A 92 -11.81 -3.66 -31.12
CA VAL A 92 -11.61 -5.06 -31.51
C VAL A 92 -12.67 -5.98 -30.90
N PHE A 93 -13.03 -5.75 -29.62
CA PHE A 93 -14.07 -6.55 -28.97
C PHE A 93 -15.47 -6.26 -29.50
N SER A 94 -15.78 -5.00 -29.82
CA SER A 94 -17.08 -4.60 -30.37
C SER A 94 -17.31 -5.04 -31.82
N ASP A 95 -16.24 -5.29 -32.58
CA ASP A 95 -16.37 -5.72 -33.96
C ASP A 95 -16.95 -7.15 -34.04
N GLN A 96 -18.08 -7.29 -34.72
CA GLN A 96 -18.79 -8.55 -34.90
C GLN A 96 -18.22 -9.41 -36.03
N ARG A 97 -17.41 -8.83 -36.92
CA ARG A 97 -16.80 -9.52 -38.06
C ARG A 97 -15.63 -10.41 -37.66
N LEU A 98 -15.00 -10.11 -36.52
CA LEU A 98 -13.84 -10.83 -36.02
C LEU A 98 -14.24 -12.09 -35.24
N THR A 99 -13.59 -13.21 -35.54
CA THR A 99 -13.78 -14.43 -34.75
C THR A 99 -13.14 -14.28 -33.37
N ARG A 100 -13.49 -15.20 -32.45
CA ARG A 100 -12.88 -15.22 -31.11
C ARG A 100 -11.35 -15.42 -31.18
N GLN A 101 -10.87 -16.20 -32.14
CA GLN A 101 -9.45 -16.46 -32.35
C GLN A 101 -8.72 -15.21 -32.85
N ASP A 102 -9.29 -14.50 -33.83
CA ASP A 102 -8.73 -13.25 -34.35
C ASP A 102 -8.63 -12.20 -33.24
N LYS A 103 -9.69 -12.06 -32.43
CA LYS A 103 -9.68 -11.15 -31.28
C LYS A 103 -8.56 -11.48 -30.29
N ALA A 104 -8.33 -12.77 -30.01
CA ALA A 104 -7.25 -13.19 -29.10
C ALA A 104 -5.86 -12.83 -29.67
N GLN A 105 -5.64 -13.09 -30.97
CA GLN A 105 -4.38 -12.74 -31.65
C GLN A 105 -4.16 -11.22 -31.68
N LEU A 106 -5.16 -10.44 -32.10
CA LEU A 106 -5.06 -8.98 -32.13
C LEU A 106 -4.81 -8.39 -30.75
N VAL A 107 -5.45 -8.91 -29.71
CA VAL A 107 -5.19 -8.47 -28.34
C VAL A 107 -3.76 -8.80 -27.91
N SER A 108 -3.22 -9.97 -28.26
CA SER A 108 -1.82 -10.30 -27.96
C SER A 108 -0.83 -9.33 -28.63
N VAL A 109 -1.07 -8.97 -29.90
CA VAL A 109 -0.25 -7.98 -30.62
C VAL A 109 -0.39 -6.59 -29.96
N LEU A 110 -1.61 -6.15 -29.65
CA LEU A 110 -1.84 -4.88 -28.94
C LEU A 110 -1.17 -4.83 -27.57
N THR A 111 -1.15 -5.95 -26.83
CA THR A 111 -0.45 -6.01 -25.54
C THR A 111 1.06 -5.91 -25.70
N PHE A 112 1.62 -6.54 -26.75
CA PHE A 112 3.05 -6.44 -27.03
C PHE A 112 3.45 -5.01 -27.41
N GLU A 113 2.71 -4.38 -28.33
CA GLU A 113 2.97 -2.99 -28.73
C GLU A 113 2.83 -2.02 -27.55
N ARG A 114 1.86 -2.26 -26.64
CA ARG A 114 1.74 -1.47 -25.40
C ARG A 114 2.99 -1.60 -24.52
N LEU A 115 3.52 -2.81 -24.34
CA LEU A 115 4.72 -3.03 -23.52
C LEU A 115 5.93 -2.35 -24.16
N LYS A 116 6.14 -2.57 -25.46
CA LYS A 116 7.21 -1.95 -26.24
C LYS A 116 7.17 -0.42 -26.20
N ALA A 117 6.00 0.19 -26.35
CA ALA A 117 5.85 1.64 -26.27
C ALA A 117 6.12 2.19 -24.86
N ARG A 118 5.89 1.39 -23.81
CA ARG A 118 6.15 1.79 -22.42
C ARG A 118 7.63 1.69 -22.05
N GLU A 119 8.39 0.77 -22.62
CA GLU A 119 9.84 0.65 -22.39
C GLU A 119 10.64 1.87 -22.87
N GLN A 120 10.05 2.70 -23.74
CA GLN A 120 10.66 3.94 -24.23
C GLN A 120 10.62 5.09 -23.22
N PHE A 121 9.99 4.90 -22.04
CA PHE A 121 9.73 5.93 -21.03
C PHE A 121 10.03 5.46 -19.61
#